data_AF-A0A962RHX3-F1
#
_entry.id   AF-A0A962RHX3-F1
#
_cell.length_a   1.000
_cell.length_b   1.000
_cell.length_c   1.000
_cell.angle_alpha   90.00
_cell.angle_beta   90.00
_cell.angle_gamma   90.00
#
_symmetry.space_group_name_H-M   'P 1'
#
loop_
_entity.id
_entity.type
_entity.pdbx_description
1 polymer ?
#
loop_
_entity_poly.entity_id
_entity_poly.type
_entity_poly.pdbx_seq_one_letter_code
_entity_poly.pdbx_strand_id
1 'polypeptide(L)' 'WPKVGIFAQRGKARPNRIGVSVCRLRGVEGGRISVQGLDAIDGTPVLDVKPYMTGFAPRGEVLEPEWAVEIMREYWQR' A
#
# COMPACT_ATOMS: atom_id res chain seq x y z
N TRP A 1 -20.01 0.43 2.60
CA TRP A 1 -19.08 0.02 3.67
C TRP A 1 -19.39 0.75 4.97
N PRO A 2 -19.07 0.18 6.16
CA PRO A 2 -19.41 0.78 7.45
C PRO A 2 -18.64 2.10 7.71
N LYS A 3 -19.19 2.96 8.57
CA LYS A 3 -18.46 4.11 9.11
C LYS A 3 -17.46 3.62 10.16
N VAL A 4 -16.18 3.64 9.82
CA VAL A 4 -15.08 3.20 10.71
C VAL A 4 -14.12 4.35 11.02
N GLY A 5 -13.49 4.30 12.20
CA GLY A 5 -12.46 5.26 12.58
C GLY A 5 -11.22 5.16 11.67
N ILE A 6 -10.43 6.23 11.57
CA ILE A 6 -9.31 6.31 10.62
C ILE A 6 -8.25 5.21 10.82
N PHE A 7 -8.06 4.71 12.05
CA PHE A 7 -7.11 3.63 12.34
C PHE A 7 -7.59 2.24 11.91
N ALA A 8 -8.90 2.07 11.67
CA ALA A 8 -9.47 0.83 11.15
C ALA A 8 -9.51 0.78 9.61
N GLN A 9 -8.92 1.78 8.93
CA GLN A 9 -8.91 1.88 7.47
C GLN A 9 -7.61 2.49 6.92
N ARG A 10 -7.49 2.56 5.59
CA ARG A 10 -6.30 3.05 4.88
C ARG A 10 -6.43 4.46 4.28
N GLY A 11 -7.44 5.24 4.68
CA GLY A 11 -7.64 6.62 4.20
C GLY A 11 -6.45 7.56 4.43
N LYS A 12 -6.33 8.59 3.57
CA LYS A 12 -5.24 9.60 3.59
C LYS A 12 -5.31 10.61 4.75
N ALA A 13 -6.50 10.83 5.32
CA ALA A 13 -6.75 11.82 6.36
C ALA A 13 -6.40 11.33 7.78
N ARG A 14 -5.18 10.78 7.93
CA ARG A 14 -4.62 10.27 9.19
C ARG A 14 -3.69 11.29 9.86
N PRO A 15 -3.46 11.23 11.19
CA PRO A 15 -2.58 12.19 11.88
C PRO A 15 -1.18 12.27 11.27
N ASN A 16 -0.57 11.12 10.97
CA ASN A 16 0.70 11.01 10.25
C ASN A 16 0.42 10.51 8.83
N ARG A 17 0.54 11.38 7.82
CA ARG A 17 0.16 11.12 6.41
C ARG A 17 1.20 10.27 5.67
N ILE A 18 1.54 9.12 6.23
CA ILE A 18 2.49 8.17 5.67
C ILE A 18 1.70 7.05 4.96
N GLY A 19 1.90 6.92 3.66
CA GLY A 19 1.41 5.83 2.83
C GLY A 19 2.44 4.72 2.68
N VAL A 20 1.99 3.50 2.45
CA VAL A 20 2.87 2.35 2.17
C VAL A 20 2.23 1.52 1.06
N SER A 21 3.01 1.31 0.00
CA SER A 21 2.61 0.55 -1.18
C SER A 21 3.65 -0.55 -1.42
N VAL A 22 3.18 -1.77 -1.68
CA VAL A 22 4.07 -2.87 -2.10
C VAL A 22 4.06 -2.88 -3.61
N CYS A 23 5.18 -2.45 -4.20
CA CYS A 23 5.28 -2.28 -5.64
C CYS A 23 6.11 -3.39 -6.29
N ARG A 24 5.78 -3.73 -7.54
CA ARG A 24 6.64 -4.60 -8.36
C ARG A 24 7.81 -3.79 -8.91
N LEU A 25 9.03 -4.20 -8.59
CA LEU A 25 10.24 -3.62 -9.17
C LEU A 25 10.30 -3.94 -10.68
N ARG A 26 10.48 -2.89 -11.50
CA ARG A 26 10.63 -2.99 -12.96
C ARG A 26 12.06 -2.72 -13.43
N GLY A 27 12.80 -1.89 -12.70
CA GLY A 27 14.20 -1.61 -12.99
C GLY A 27 14.80 -0.62 -12.00
N VAL A 28 16.12 -0.59 -11.96
CA VAL A 28 16.91 0.38 -11.19
C VAL A 28 17.98 0.93 -12.11
N GLU A 29 18.04 2.25 -12.25
CA GLU A 29 19.03 2.93 -13.08
C GLU A 29 19.51 4.20 -12.38
N GLY A 30 20.77 4.18 -11.95
CA GLY A 30 21.34 5.24 -11.12
C GLY A 30 20.51 5.48 -9.86
N GLY A 31 20.02 6.71 -9.68
CA GLY A 31 19.15 7.11 -8.56
C GLY A 31 17.64 6.94 -8.83
N ARG A 32 17.24 6.27 -9.92
CA ARG A 32 15.82 6.07 -10.29
C ARG A 32 15.41 4.62 -10.11
N ILE A 33 14.22 4.43 -9.52
CA ILE A 33 13.60 3.12 -9.33
C ILE A 33 12.27 3.13 -10.09
N SER A 34 12.14 2.29 -11.11
CA SER A 34 10.90 2.10 -11.84
C SER A 34 10.09 0.99 -11.19
N VAL A 35 8.84 1.28 -10.85
CA VAL A 35 7.94 0.34 -10.18
C VAL A 35 6.55 0.33 -10.82
N GLN A 36 5.80 -0.75 -10.58
CA GLN A 36 4.37 -0.84 -10.90
C GLN A 36 3.56 -1.06 -9.61
N GLY A 37 2.37 -0.46 -9.53
CA GLY A 37 1.50 -0.57 -8.36
C GLY A 37 1.77 0.48 -7.28
N LEU A 38 2.38 1.61 -7.64
CA LEU A 38 2.48 2.77 -6.77
C LEU A 38 1.20 3.61 -6.89
N ASP A 39 0.50 3.81 -5.78
CA ASP A 39 -0.76 4.56 -5.67
C ASP A 39 -0.55 6.01 -5.17
N ALA A 40 0.66 6.55 -5.36
CA ALA A 40 1.01 7.92 -5.02
C ALA A 40 0.77 8.87 -6.20
N ILE A 41 0.34 10.09 -5.90
CA ILE A 41 0.20 11.16 -6.90
C ILE A 41 1.61 11.64 -7.31
N ASP A 42 1.77 12.06 -8.55
CA ASP A 42 3.03 12.65 -9.03
C ASP A 42 3.53 13.77 -8.10
N GLY A 43 4.86 13.80 -7.88
CA GLY A 43 5.50 14.71 -6.93
C GLY A 43 5.34 14.37 -5.44
N THR A 44 4.66 13.27 -5.08
CA THR A 44 4.59 12.82 -3.67
C THR A 44 5.99 12.49 -3.13
N PRO A 45 6.42 13.06 -1.98
CA PRO A 45 7.74 12.77 -1.41
C PRO A 45 7.90 11.30 -1.01
N VAL A 46 9.05 10.71 -1.35
CA VAL A 46 9.45 9.38 -0.90
C VAL A 46 10.23 9.50 0.41
N LEU A 47 9.76 8.83 1.46
CA LEU A 47 10.40 8.85 2.78
C LEU A 47 11.38 7.68 2.98
N ASP A 48 11.07 6.52 2.40
CA ASP A 48 11.83 5.28 2.62
C ASP A 48 11.57 4.27 1.49
N VAL A 49 12.54 3.38 1.25
CA VAL A 49 12.47 2.27 0.29
C VAL A 49 13.13 1.04 0.92
N LYS A 50 12.40 -0.08 0.97
CA LYS A 50 12.89 -1.35 1.53
C LYS A 50 12.45 -2.53 0.67
N PRO A 51 13.25 -3.62 0.60
CA PRO A 51 12.79 -4.85 -0.04
C PRO A 51 11.60 -5.43 0.74
N TYR A 52 10.63 -5.98 0.02
CA TYR A 52 9.58 -6.79 0.64
C TYR A 52 10.19 -8.12 1.09
N MET A 53 10.28 -8.33 2.40
CA MET A 53 10.81 -9.56 2.98
C MET A 53 9.63 -10.46 3.39
N THR A 54 9.49 -11.62 2.74
CA THR A 54 8.42 -12.59 3.03
C THR A 54 8.47 -13.13 4.46
N GLY A 55 9.64 -13.11 5.11
CA GLY A 55 9.79 -13.46 6.53
C GLY A 55 9.03 -12.56 7.51
N PHE A 56 8.57 -11.38 7.07
CA PHE A 56 7.71 -10.47 7.85
C PHE A 56 6.21 -10.63 7.55
N ALA A 57 5.82 -11.57 6.70
CA ALA A 57 4.41 -11.86 6.49
C ALA A 57 3.73 -12.27 7.82
N PRO A 58 2.43 -11.96 8.01
CA PRO A 58 1.70 -12.38 9.20
C PRO A 58 1.83 -13.89 9.44
N ARG A 59 1.96 -14.28 10.72
CA ARG A 59 1.97 -15.69 11.11
C ARG A 59 0.54 -16.16 11.35
N GLY A 60 0.20 -17.33 10.80
CA GLY A 60 -1.13 -17.91 10.96
C GLY A 60 -2.15 -17.39 9.95
N GLU A 61 -3.43 -17.60 10.26
CA GLU A 61 -4.54 -17.18 9.41
C GLU A 61 -4.69 -15.64 9.40
N VAL A 62 -4.86 -15.08 8.20
CA VAL A 62 -5.13 -13.65 8.02
C VAL A 62 -6.62 -13.48 7.76
N LEU A 63 -7.29 -12.73 8.63
CA LEU A 63 -8.69 -12.38 8.48
C LEU A 63 -8.81 -10.97 7.90
N GLU A 64 -9.54 -10.86 6.79
CA GLU A 64 -9.87 -9.58 6.17
C GLU A 64 -11.39 -9.37 6.23
N PRO A 65 -11.88 -8.19 6.67
CA PRO A 65 -13.31 -7.95 6.69
C PRO A 65 -13.87 -7.83 5.27
N GLU A 66 -15.08 -8.35 5.05
CA GLU A 66 -15.71 -8.43 3.72
C GLU A 66 -15.73 -7.09 2.97
N TRP A 67 -15.98 -5.99 3.68
CA TRP A 67 -16.01 -4.65 3.09
C TRP A 67 -14.65 -4.23 2.52
N ALA A 68 -13.54 -4.69 3.09
CA ALA A 68 -12.19 -4.40 2.58
C ALA A 68 -11.89 -5.25 1.35
N VAL A 69 -12.26 -6.53 1.36
CA VAL A 69 -12.17 -7.43 0.19
C VAL A 69 -12.93 -6.85 -0.99
N GLU A 70 -14.13 -6.31 -0.76
CA GLU A 70 -14.95 -5.67 -1.79
C GLU A 70 -14.27 -4.42 -2.38
N ILE A 71 -13.72 -3.53 -1.54
CA ILE A 71 -12.95 -2.35 -2.00
C ILE A 71 -11.79 -2.77 -2.92
N MET A 72 -11.06 -3.80 -2.50
CA MET A 72 -9.81 -4.17 -3.14
C MET A 72 -9.99 -4.95 -4.44
N ARG A 73 -11.18 -5.51 -4.69
CA ARG A 73 -11.47 -6.37 -5.85
C ARG A 73 -11.04 -5.77 -7.18
N GLU A 74 -11.28 -4.48 -7.38
CA GLU A 74 -10.99 -3.76 -8.63
C GLU A 74 -9.90 -2.70 -8.49
N TYR A 75 -9.32 -2.55 -7.30
CA TYR A 75 -8.44 -1.43 -6.97
C TYR A 75 -7.21 -1.33 -7.89
N TRP A 76 -6.65 -2.47 -8.29
CA TRP A 76 -5.45 -2.55 -9.15
C TRP A 76 -5.77 -2.90 -10.62
N GLN A 77 -7.06 -2.95 -11.00
CA GLN A 77 -7.46 -3.25 -12.37
C GLN A 77 -7.46 -2.00 -13.27
N ARG A 78 -7.22 -0.83 -12.70
CA ARG A 78 -7.14 0.46 -13.39
C ARG A 78 -5.70 0.94 -13.50
#